data_AF-A0A6M4H529-F1
#
_entry.id   AF-A0A6M4H529-F1
#
_cell.length_a   1.000
_cell.length_b   1.000
_cell.length_c   1.000
_cell.angle_alpha   90.00
_cell.angle_beta   90.00
_cell.angle_gamma   90.00
#
_symmetry.space_group_name_H-M   'P 1'
#
loop_
_entity.id
_entity.type
_entity.pdbx_description
1 polymer ?
#
loop_
_entity_poly.entity_id
_entity_poly.type
_entity_poly.pdbx_seq_one_letter_code
_entity_poly.pdbx_strand_id
1 'polypeptide(L)'
;MYACPWCERRGFSFWQKQSLVPSRTVDCSDCRRKVSVPWTRSHLAALPIFILGLAGLWFVGDAFNSKLFALLGALGGGAIGMLIAIPLYHYLVPLVKPEKK
;
A
#
# COMPACT_ATOMS: atom_id res chain seq x y z
N MET A 1 -8.79 -13.26 4.21
CA MET A 1 -7.69 -13.59 5.15
C MET A 1 -6.49 -14.11 4.36
N TYR A 2 -5.27 -13.83 4.80
CA TYR A 2 -4.03 -14.22 4.14
C TYR A 2 -3.32 -15.35 4.89
N ALA A 3 -2.70 -16.27 4.14
CA ALA A 3 -1.97 -17.41 4.68
C ALA A 3 -0.59 -16.99 5.19
N CYS A 4 -0.17 -17.58 6.31
CA CYS A 4 1.15 -17.38 6.87
C CYS A 4 2.21 -18.17 6.08
N PRO A 5 3.35 -17.57 5.69
CA PRO A 5 4.41 -18.27 4.95
C PRO A 5 5.20 -19.30 5.78
N TRP A 6 4.87 -19.45 7.08
CA TRP A 6 5.49 -20.42 7.98
C TRP A 6 4.64 -21.66 8.22
N CYS A 7 3.35 -21.49 8.47
CA CYS A 7 2.43 -22.57 8.86
C CYS A 7 1.25 -22.74 7.90
N GLU A 8 1.16 -21.92 6.85
CA GLU A 8 0.13 -21.93 5.80
C GLU A 8 -1.32 -21.72 6.27
N ARG A 9 -1.53 -21.54 7.57
CA ARG A 9 -2.83 -21.18 8.15
C ARG A 9 -3.17 -19.72 7.88
N ARG A 10 -4.48 -19.45 7.77
CA ARG A 10 -5.04 -18.11 7.53
C ARG A 10 -5.05 -17.30 8.83
N GLY A 11 -3.91 -16.67 9.14
CA GLY A 11 -3.73 -15.91 10.39
C GLY A 11 -3.86 -14.39 10.26
N PHE A 12 -4.01 -13.85 9.04
CA PHE A 12 -3.95 -12.40 8.81
C PHE A 12 -5.22 -11.85 8.16
N SER A 13 -5.80 -10.81 8.75
CA SER A 13 -6.92 -10.07 8.17
C SER A 13 -6.47 -9.17 7.03
N PHE A 14 -7.44 -8.66 6.27
CA PHE A 14 -7.19 -7.68 5.21
C PHE A 14 -6.50 -6.42 5.76
N TRP A 15 -7.04 -5.86 6.83
CA TRP A 15 -6.50 -4.66 7.48
C TRP A 15 -5.14 -4.89 8.13
N GLN A 16 -4.88 -6.07 8.71
CA GLN A 16 -3.55 -6.41 9.22
C GLN A 16 -2.51 -6.46 8.12
N LYS A 17 -2.86 -6.97 6.93
CA LYS A 17 -1.98 -6.94 5.77
C LYS A 17 -1.80 -5.52 5.22
N GLN A 18 -2.86 -4.72 5.18
CA GLN A 18 -2.78 -3.33 4.69
C GLN A 18 -1.96 -2.43 5.62
N SER A 19 -1.99 -2.66 6.94
CA SER A 19 -1.21 -1.89 7.91
C SER A 19 0.26 -2.32 8.04
N LEU A 20 0.64 -3.42 7.38
CA LEU A 20 2.04 -3.86 7.29
C LEU A 20 2.82 -2.93 6.36
N VAL A 21 3.48 -1.97 6.98
CA VAL A 21 4.52 -1.16 6.32
C VAL A 21 5.77 -2.01 6.12
N PRO A 22 6.58 -1.79 5.07
CA PRO A 22 7.82 -2.53 4.81
C PRO A 22 8.82 -2.63 5.98
N SER A 23 8.76 -1.70 6.94
CA SER A 23 9.60 -1.69 8.14
C SER A 23 9.04 -2.48 9.31
N ARG A 24 7.77 -2.92 9.23
CA ARG A 24 7.07 -3.59 10.32
C ARG A 24 6.94 -5.08 10.08
N THR A 25 6.91 -5.82 11.20
CA THR A 25 6.60 -7.24 11.25
C THR A 25 5.36 -7.44 12.11
N VAL A 26 4.59 -8.48 11.81
CA VAL A 26 3.46 -8.92 12.63
C VAL A 26 3.64 -10.40 12.98
N ASP A 27 3.16 -10.81 14.15
CA ASP A 27 3.17 -12.20 14.56
C ASP A 27 1.94 -12.94 14.01
N CYS A 28 2.14 -14.15 13.51
CA CYS A 28 1.03 -15.02 13.14
C CYS A 28 0.26 -15.47 14.39
N SER A 29 -1.08 -15.42 14.36
CA SER A 29 -1.96 -15.86 15.46
C SER A 29 -1.77 -17.34 15.82
N ASP A 30 -1.48 -18.19 14.85
CA ASP A 30 -1.32 -19.64 15.07
C ASP A 30 0.09 -20.01 15.51
N CYS A 31 1.11 -19.66 14.72
CA CYS A 31 2.49 -20.13 14.94
C CYS A 31 3.39 -19.14 15.68
N ARG A 32 2.89 -17.95 16.04
CA ARG A 32 3.61 -16.87 16.74
C ARG A 32 4.91 -16.40 16.05
N ARG A 33 5.17 -16.81 14.81
CA ARG A 33 6.35 -16.37 14.04
C ARG A 33 6.09 -15.04 13.36
N LYS A 34 7.15 -14.23 13.29
CA LYS A 34 7.16 -12.93 12.60
C LYS A 34 7.05 -13.10 11.09
N VAL A 35 6.25 -12.23 10.49
CA VAL A 35 6.01 -12.12 9.05
C VAL A 35 6.12 -10.66 8.64
N SER A 36 6.65 -10.40 7.46
CA SER A 36 6.78 -9.06 6.88
C SER A 36 6.27 -9.02 5.44
N VAL A 37 6.45 -7.87 4.79
CA VAL A 37 6.19 -7.67 3.37
C VAL A 37 7.48 -7.26 2.65
N PRO A 38 7.67 -7.66 1.37
CA PRO A 38 8.86 -7.31 0.61
C PRO A 38 8.89 -5.82 0.28
N TRP A 39 9.96 -5.14 0.69
CA TRP A 39 10.10 -3.68 0.62
C TRP A 39 9.87 -3.13 -0.79
N THR A 40 10.53 -3.71 -1.79
CA THR A 40 10.46 -3.28 -3.18
C THR A 40 9.05 -3.33 -3.73
N ARG A 41 8.33 -4.43 -3.50
CA ARG A 41 6.97 -4.59 -4.06
C ARG A 41 5.96 -3.67 -3.38
N SER A 42 6.12 -3.42 -2.08
CA SER A 42 5.25 -2.48 -1.36
C SER A 42 5.39 -1.05 -1.86
N HIS A 43 6.59 -0.60 -2.22
CA HIS A 43 6.79 0.74 -2.80
C HIS A 43 6.19 0.82 -4.20
N LEU A 44 6.38 -0.20 -5.02
CA LEU A 44 5.77 -0.27 -6.35
C LEU A 44 4.24 -0.21 -6.28
N ALA A 45 3.63 -0.90 -5.30
CA ALA A 45 2.18 -0.87 -5.11
C ALA A 45 1.65 0.51 -4.66
N ALA A 46 2.48 1.37 -4.07
CA ALA A 46 2.11 2.71 -3.64
C ALA A 46 2.24 3.78 -4.75
N LEU A 47 2.94 3.48 -5.85
CA LEU A 47 3.15 4.41 -6.96
C LEU A 47 1.88 5.08 -7.50
N PRO A 48 0.74 4.38 -7.66
CA PRO A 48 -0.47 5.01 -8.20
C PRO A 48 -0.93 6.24 -7.40
N ILE A 49 -0.74 6.25 -6.08
CA ILE A 49 -1.11 7.37 -5.20
C ILE A 49 -0.31 8.63 -5.59
N PHE A 50 1.00 8.48 -5.76
CA PHE A 50 1.89 9.59 -6.09
C PHE A 50 1.70 10.06 -7.53
N ILE A 51 1.59 9.13 -8.47
CA ILE A 51 1.42 9.44 -9.90
C ILE A 51 0.11 10.19 -10.12
N LEU A 52 -1.00 9.69 -9.59
CA LEU A 52 -2.30 10.32 -9.77
C LEU A 52 -2.45 11.59 -8.94
N GLY A 53 -1.84 11.66 -7.76
CA GLY A 53 -1.77 12.91 -6.99
C GLY A 53 -1.02 14.01 -7.74
N LEU A 54 0.15 13.71 -8.32
CA LEU A 54 0.91 14.67 -9.14
C LEU A 54 0.16 15.06 -10.41
N ALA A 55 -0.46 14.09 -11.10
CA ALA A 55 -1.28 14.37 -12.27
C ALA A 55 -2.46 15.29 -11.92
N GLY A 56 -3.19 14.99 -10.85
CA GLY A 56 -4.29 15.82 -10.37
C GLY A 56 -3.84 17.23 -9.98
N LEU A 57 -2.69 17.37 -9.31
CA LEU A 57 -2.09 18.66 -9.01
C LEU A 57 -1.88 19.50 -10.28
N TRP A 58 -1.30 18.88 -11.31
CA TRP A 58 -0.92 19.56 -12.54
C TRP A 58 -2.13 19.90 -13.41
N PHE A 59 -2.95 18.91 -13.76
CA PHE A 59 -4.09 19.09 -14.67
C PHE A 59 -5.16 20.00 -14.08
N VAL A 60 -5.51 19.82 -12.81
CA VAL A 60 -6.55 20.65 -12.17
C VAL A 60 -5.99 22.05 -11.84
N GLY A 61 -4.73 22.14 -11.47
CA GLY A 61 -4.07 23.42 -11.24
C GLY A 61 -4.03 24.29 -12.49
N ASP A 62 -3.67 23.70 -13.62
CA ASP A 62 -3.58 24.38 -14.92
C ASP A 62 -4.96 24.78 -15.45
N ALA A 63 -5.94 23.86 -15.40
CA ALA A 63 -7.30 24.11 -15.89
C ALA A 63 -8.02 25.27 -15.19
N PHE A 64 -7.72 25.50 -13.91
CA PHE A 64 -8.35 26.56 -13.11
C PHE A 64 -7.40 27.73 -12.77
N ASN A 65 -6.14 27.67 -13.22
CA ASN A 65 -5.07 28.62 -12.90
C ASN A 65 -5.02 29.01 -11.41
N SER A 66 -5.17 28.03 -10.52
CA SER A 66 -5.34 28.28 -9.08
C SER A 66 -4.65 27.23 -8.24
N LYS A 67 -3.89 27.69 -7.24
CA LYS A 67 -3.18 26.83 -6.28
C LYS A 67 -4.14 26.04 -5.40
N LEU A 68 -5.31 26.58 -5.09
CA LEU A 68 -6.31 25.88 -4.28
C LEU A 68 -6.88 24.68 -5.05
N PHE A 69 -7.26 24.89 -6.31
CA PHE A 69 -7.77 23.82 -7.16
C PHE A 69 -6.69 22.79 -7.50
N ALA A 70 -5.42 23.20 -7.66
CA ALA A 70 -4.30 22.27 -7.76
C ALA A 70 -4.21 21.34 -6.54
N LEU A 71 -4.29 21.88 -5.31
CA LEU A 71 -4.26 21.07 -4.09
C LEU A 71 -5.45 20.11 -3.99
N LEU A 72 -6.66 20.56 -4.35
CA LEU A 72 -7.83 19.69 -4.41
C LEU A 72 -7.66 18.59 -5.46
N GLY A 73 -7.09 18.92 -6.62
CA GLY A 73 -6.74 17.95 -7.66
C GLY A 73 -5.74 16.91 -7.15
N ALA A 74 -4.73 17.32 -6.40
CA ALA A 74 -3.76 16.41 -5.79
C ALA A 74 -4.40 15.46 -4.78
N LEU A 75 -5.28 15.98 -3.91
CA LEU A 75 -6.03 15.16 -2.95
C LEU A 75 -6.97 14.19 -3.67
N GLY A 76 -7.71 14.65 -4.68
CA GLY A 76 -8.60 13.81 -5.47
C GLY A 76 -7.85 12.71 -6.24
N GLY A 77 -6.76 13.08 -6.91
CA GLY A 77 -5.88 12.14 -7.61
C GLY A 77 -5.24 11.12 -6.66
N GLY A 78 -4.75 11.57 -5.50
CA GLY A 78 -4.21 10.70 -4.46
C GLY A 78 -5.25 9.72 -3.92
N ALA A 79 -6.50 10.16 -3.71
CA ALA A 79 -7.60 9.30 -3.27
C ALA A 79 -7.94 8.23 -4.32
N ILE A 80 -8.02 8.59 -5.59
CA ILE A 80 -8.21 7.62 -6.69
C ILE A 80 -7.03 6.64 -6.75
N GLY A 81 -5.80 7.15 -6.64
CA GLY A 81 -4.62 6.31 -6.59
C GLY A 81 -4.61 5.35 -5.40
N MET A 82 -5.17 5.73 -4.26
CA MET A 82 -5.30 4.86 -3.10
C MET A 82 -6.31 3.73 -3.35
N LEU A 83 -7.44 4.02 -4.01
CA LEU A 83 -8.42 2.99 -4.41
C LEU A 83 -7.81 1.94 -5.35
N ILE A 84 -6.85 2.33 -6.18
CA ILE A 84 -6.10 1.41 -7.07
C ILE A 84 -4.96 0.71 -6.31
N ALA A 85 -4.25 1.43 -5.46
CA ALA A 85 -3.09 0.91 -4.73
C ALA A 85 -3.47 -0.20 -3.75
N ILE A 86 -4.65 -0.13 -3.12
CA ILE A 86 -5.14 -1.17 -2.20
C ILE A 86 -5.21 -2.56 -2.87
N PRO A 87 -6.01 -2.79 -3.93
CA PRO A 87 -6.08 -4.11 -4.57
C PRO A 87 -4.72 -4.52 -5.16
N LEU A 88 -3.96 -3.56 -5.71
CA LEU A 88 -2.63 -3.79 -6.25
C LEU A 88 -1.65 -4.30 -5.18
N TYR A 89 -1.67 -3.69 -3.99
CA TYR A 89 -0.88 -4.12 -2.84
C TYR A 89 -1.24 -5.56 -2.44
N HIS A 90 -2.52 -5.87 -2.36
CA HIS A 90 -2.95 -7.21 -1.99
C HIS A 90 -2.58 -8.30 -3.01
N TYR A 91 -2.52 -7.96 -4.30
CA TYR A 91 -2.11 -8.85 -5.39
C TYR A 91 -0.58 -9.00 -5.51
N LEU A 92 0.17 -7.89 -5.49
CA LEU A 92 1.61 -7.90 -5.76
C LEU A 92 2.50 -8.18 -4.54
N VAL A 93 2.00 -7.89 -3.33
CA VAL A 93 2.80 -7.94 -2.11
C VAL A 93 2.44 -9.19 -1.31
N PRO A 94 3.15 -10.32 -1.49
CA PRO A 94 2.95 -11.49 -0.66
C PRO A 94 3.47 -11.26 0.76
N LEU A 95 2.94 -12.01 1.70
CA LEU A 95 3.54 -12.13 3.03
C LEU A 95 4.81 -12.98 2.90
N VAL A 96 5.91 -12.48 3.45
CA VAL A 96 7.22 -13.14 3.39
C VAL A 96 7.79 -13.34 4.78
N LYS A 97 8.74 -14.26 4.88
CA LYS A 97 9.56 -14.40 6.08
C LYS A 97 10.45 -13.15 6.19
N PRO A 98 10.58 -12.54 7.38
CA PRO A 98 11.37 -11.33 7.52
C PRO A 98 12.81 -11.57 7.09
N GLU A 99 13.33 -10.70 6.22
CA GLU A 99 14.74 -10.68 5.89
C GLU A 99 15.53 -10.39 7.17
N LYS A 100 16.62 -11.14 7.39
CA LYS A 100 17.58 -10.79 8.43
C LYS A 100 18.23 -9.47 7.99
N LYS A 101 17.78 -8.36 8.57
CA LYS A 101 18.47 -7.08 8.50
C LYS A 101 19.76 -7.15 9.30
#